data_AF-A0A536ACJ4-F1
#
_entry.id   AF-A0A536ACJ4-F1
#
_cell.length_a   1.000
_cell.length_b   1.000
_cell.length_c   1.000
_cell.angle_alpha   90.00
_cell.angle_beta   90.00
_cell.angle_gamma   90.00
#
_symmetry.space_group_name_H-M   'P 1'
#
loop_
_entity.id
_entity.type
_entity.pdbx_description
1 polymer ?
#
loop_
_entity_poly.entity_id
_entity_poly.type
_entity_poly.pdbx_seq_one_letter_code
_entity_poly.pdbx_strand_id
1 'polypeptide(L)'
;MDERTSPEEFGLLFKRFLDDIVNRAEVPEGPLLKRLRAHLGGEPTRMSVISEEFERFQQANLQVAMDAYVQQPGHSAELIGLAAENKRQWGLGLSDFVNRGTSPYSLRLAEGPVDYVNFHLDGDRVLPVVQFGLYLVKADGVPLIAFVSGPNENMGPRQARARVEVMAAERSTAERFVADITGLMAEHNVYRGKIVSLGPQQFGFGPQTIITFHRLPKVMRDDVILPSGVLDRI
;
A
#
# COMPACT_ATOMS: atom_id res chain seq x y z
N MET A 1 64.50 1.31 -10.38
CA MET A 1 63.72 1.37 -9.14
C MET A 1 62.33 0.91 -9.52
N ASP A 2 62.09 -0.39 -9.38
CA ASP A 2 60.91 -1.09 -9.92
C ASP A 2 59.82 -1.04 -8.84
N GLU A 3 59.03 0.04 -8.81
CA GLU A 3 57.85 0.15 -7.95
C GLU A 3 56.75 -0.78 -8.49
N ARG A 4 56.91 -2.08 -8.22
CA ARG A 4 55.84 -3.05 -8.42
C ARG A 4 54.84 -2.85 -7.29
N THR A 5 53.77 -2.09 -7.59
CA THR A 5 52.61 -1.95 -6.71
C THR A 5 52.17 -3.33 -6.23
N SER A 6 52.10 -3.51 -4.90
CA SER A 6 51.66 -4.80 -4.36
C SER A 6 50.19 -5.04 -4.73
N PRO A 7 49.72 -6.31 -4.81
CA PRO A 7 48.31 -6.60 -5.04
C PRO A 7 47.37 -5.92 -4.01
N GLU A 8 47.85 -5.70 -2.79
CA GLU A 8 47.11 -5.03 -1.71
C GLU A 8 47.02 -3.51 -1.96
N GLU A 9 48.11 -2.88 -2.39
CA GLU A 9 48.11 -1.47 -2.78
C GLU A 9 47.24 -1.24 -4.03
N PHE A 10 47.32 -2.15 -5.01
CA PHE A 10 46.44 -2.11 -6.17
C PHE A 10 44.98 -2.26 -5.76
N GLY A 11 44.66 -3.18 -4.85
CA GLY A 11 43.30 -3.37 -4.34
C GLY A 11 42.76 -2.12 -3.63
N LEU A 12 43.59 -1.45 -2.82
CA LEU A 12 43.22 -0.20 -2.15
C LEU A 12 43.04 0.96 -3.14
N LEU A 13 43.94 1.09 -4.11
CA LEU A 13 43.85 2.11 -5.17
C LEU A 13 42.64 1.88 -6.07
N PHE A 14 42.35 0.63 -6.44
CA PHE A 14 41.19 0.26 -7.24
C PHE A 14 39.88 0.51 -6.48
N LYS A 15 39.81 0.14 -5.19
CA LYS A 15 38.65 0.46 -4.35
C LYS A 15 38.44 1.96 -4.25
N ARG A 16 39.50 2.72 -3.96
CA ARG A 16 39.43 4.19 -3.87
C ARG A 16 39.01 4.83 -5.19
N PHE A 17 39.52 4.32 -6.32
CA PHE A 17 39.12 4.74 -7.66
C PHE A 17 37.64 4.45 -7.92
N LEU A 18 37.17 3.25 -7.59
CA LEU A 18 35.76 2.89 -7.70
C LEU A 18 34.91 3.82 -6.84
N ASP A 19 35.27 4.02 -5.57
CA ASP A 19 34.57 4.94 -4.66
C ASP A 19 34.55 6.38 -5.21
N ASP A 20 35.68 6.87 -5.75
CA ASP A 20 35.78 8.22 -6.33
C ASP A 20 34.93 8.38 -7.60
N ILE A 21 34.90 7.39 -8.50
CA ILE A 21 34.06 7.43 -9.70
C ILE A 21 32.59 7.31 -9.33
N VAL A 22 32.28 6.36 -8.46
CA VAL A 22 30.92 6.09 -7.99
C VAL A 22 30.30 7.31 -7.33
N ASN A 23 31.04 7.97 -6.42
CA ASN A 23 30.53 9.10 -5.67
C ASN A 23 30.49 10.41 -6.49
N ARG A 24 31.22 10.47 -7.61
CA ARG A 24 31.22 11.63 -8.53
C ARG A 24 30.30 11.46 -9.74
N ALA A 25 29.92 10.23 -10.08
CA ALA A 25 28.97 9.97 -11.14
C ALA A 25 27.58 10.42 -10.68
N GLU A 26 26.99 11.39 -11.38
CA GLU A 26 25.56 11.66 -11.24
C GLU A 26 24.81 10.37 -11.58
N VAL A 27 24.08 9.81 -10.61
CA VAL A 27 23.20 8.68 -10.85
C VAL A 27 22.07 9.18 -11.77
N PRO A 28 21.95 8.67 -13.00
CA PRO A 28 20.90 9.13 -13.92
C PRO A 28 19.52 8.90 -13.30
N GLU A 29 18.60 9.84 -13.51
CA GLU A 29 17.22 9.67 -13.05
C GLU A 29 16.60 8.42 -13.67
N GLY A 30 16.14 7.50 -12.82
CA GLY A 30 15.48 6.27 -13.25
C GLY A 30 14.15 6.55 -13.97
N PRO A 31 13.72 5.67 -14.90
CA PRO A 31 12.47 5.86 -15.65
C PRO A 31 11.23 6.07 -14.79
N LEU A 32 11.14 5.35 -13.66
CA LEU A 32 10.06 5.49 -12.70
C LEU A 32 10.03 6.89 -12.10
N LEU A 33 11.16 7.38 -11.56
CA LEU A 33 11.23 8.70 -10.94
C LEU A 33 10.90 9.81 -11.95
N LYS A 34 11.39 9.70 -13.19
CA LYS A 34 11.03 10.60 -14.28
C LYS A 34 9.53 10.62 -14.53
N ARG A 35 8.87 9.46 -14.51
CA ARG A 35 7.41 9.32 -14.66
C ARG A 35 6.65 9.95 -13.48
N LEU A 36 7.07 9.69 -12.24
CA LEU A 36 6.43 10.26 -11.05
C LEU A 36 6.54 11.79 -11.04
N ARG A 37 7.72 12.33 -11.38
CA ARG A 37 7.95 13.77 -11.57
C ARG A 37 7.04 14.36 -12.64
N ALA A 38 6.94 13.71 -13.79
CA ALA A 38 6.09 14.17 -14.89
C ALA A 38 4.61 14.17 -14.51
N HIS A 39 4.14 13.17 -13.76
CA HIS A 39 2.76 13.10 -13.26
C HIS A 39 2.47 14.20 -12.24
N LEU A 40 3.35 14.40 -11.25
CA LEU A 40 3.19 15.41 -10.20
C LEU A 40 3.40 16.85 -10.69
N GLY A 41 4.06 17.05 -11.83
CA GLY A 41 4.34 18.37 -12.39
C GLY A 41 5.38 19.18 -11.60
N GLY A 42 6.16 18.53 -10.72
CA GLY A 42 7.14 19.19 -9.85
C GLY A 42 8.20 18.23 -9.32
N GLU A 43 9.15 18.74 -8.53
CA GLU A 43 10.22 17.93 -7.93
C GLU A 43 9.69 17.12 -6.74
N PRO A 44 9.55 15.78 -6.85
CA PRO A 44 8.93 14.97 -5.80
C PRO A 44 9.70 14.97 -4.48
N THR A 45 11.03 15.13 -4.53
CA THR A 45 11.89 15.20 -3.32
C THR A 45 11.63 16.43 -2.44
N ARG A 46 10.88 17.42 -2.93
CA ARG A 46 10.46 18.61 -2.17
C ARG A 46 9.02 18.53 -1.66
N MET A 47 8.29 17.48 -2.04
CA MET A 47 6.89 17.30 -1.67
C MET A 47 6.79 16.52 -0.35
N SER A 48 5.77 16.82 0.43
CA SER A 48 5.49 16.08 1.67
C SER A 48 4.83 14.75 1.36
N VAL A 49 5.16 13.73 2.16
CA VAL A 49 4.45 12.44 2.17
C VAL A 49 3.60 12.38 3.43
N ILE A 50 2.32 12.06 3.26
CA ILE A 50 1.38 11.82 4.37
C ILE A 50 1.12 10.33 4.42
N SER A 51 1.19 9.76 5.63
CA SER A 51 1.01 8.34 5.86
C SER A 51 -0.19 8.12 6.76
N GLU A 52 -1.08 7.22 6.35
CA GLU A 52 -2.19 6.73 7.17
C GLU A 52 -2.10 5.20 7.29
N GLU A 53 -2.34 4.67 8.49
CA GLU A 53 -2.28 3.24 8.77
C GLU A 53 -3.63 2.70 9.20
N PHE A 54 -3.95 1.49 8.72
CA PHE A 54 -5.20 0.81 8.98
C PHE A 54 -4.94 -0.59 9.53
N GLU A 55 -5.85 -1.07 10.37
CA GLU A 55 -5.86 -2.45 10.82
C GLU A 55 -5.86 -3.43 9.62
N ARG A 56 -5.26 -4.62 9.78
CA ARG A 56 -5.19 -5.65 8.72
C ARG A 56 -6.55 -5.96 8.09
N PHE A 57 -7.61 -6.01 8.89
CA PHE A 57 -8.96 -6.29 8.39
C PHE A 57 -9.59 -5.13 7.61
N GLN A 58 -9.04 -3.92 7.71
CA GLN A 58 -9.55 -2.77 6.96
C GLN A 58 -9.04 -2.72 5.52
N GLN A 59 -8.10 -3.59 5.11
CA GLN A 59 -7.52 -3.57 3.77
C GLN A 59 -8.59 -3.76 2.66
N ALA A 60 -9.60 -4.61 2.91
CA ALA A 60 -10.73 -4.76 1.98
C ALA A 60 -11.59 -3.48 1.88
N ASN A 61 -11.79 -2.78 2.99
CA ASN A 61 -12.51 -1.50 3.00
C ASN A 61 -11.70 -0.41 2.28
N LEU A 62 -10.37 -0.43 2.45
CA LEU A 62 -9.48 0.46 1.71
C LEU A 62 -9.57 0.21 0.21
N GLN A 63 -9.60 -1.05 -0.25
CA GLN A 63 -9.74 -1.36 -1.67
C GLN A 63 -11.03 -0.79 -2.26
N VAL A 64 -12.19 -1.07 -1.65
CA VAL A 64 -13.47 -0.57 -2.17
C VAL A 64 -13.57 0.96 -2.09
N ALA A 65 -12.89 1.59 -1.13
CA ALA A 65 -12.80 3.04 -1.04
C ALA A 65 -11.93 3.64 -2.16
N MET A 66 -10.78 3.03 -2.47
CA MET A 66 -9.94 3.42 -3.60
C MET A 66 -10.70 3.26 -4.93
N ASP A 67 -11.39 2.13 -5.11
CA ASP A 67 -12.20 1.87 -6.31
C ASP A 67 -13.31 2.91 -6.46
N ALA A 68 -14.04 3.20 -5.38
CA ALA A 68 -15.09 4.22 -5.38
C ALA A 68 -14.54 5.63 -5.66
N TYR A 69 -13.41 6.00 -5.03
CA TYR A 69 -12.77 7.29 -5.22
C TYR A 69 -12.36 7.53 -6.68
N VAL A 70 -11.74 6.53 -7.31
CA VAL A 70 -11.30 6.63 -8.72
C VAL A 70 -12.49 6.67 -9.69
N GLN A 71 -13.62 6.08 -9.33
CA GLN A 71 -14.85 6.09 -10.14
C GLN A 71 -15.65 7.40 -10.05
N GLN A 72 -15.30 8.32 -9.14
CA GLN A 72 -15.98 9.60 -9.03
C GLN A 72 -15.79 10.44 -10.32
N PRO A 73 -16.81 11.22 -10.75
CA PRO A 73 -16.67 12.14 -11.87
C PRO A 73 -15.51 13.11 -11.65
N GLY A 74 -14.69 13.32 -12.69
CA GLY A 74 -13.50 14.19 -12.59
C GLY A 74 -12.25 13.52 -12.05
N HIS A 75 -12.36 12.28 -11.55
CA HIS A 75 -11.23 11.50 -11.09
C HIS A 75 -10.75 10.50 -12.15
N SER A 76 -9.45 10.23 -12.14
CA SER A 76 -8.83 9.17 -12.93
C SER A 76 -7.60 8.66 -12.19
N ALA A 77 -7.27 7.39 -12.37
CA ALA A 77 -6.05 6.83 -11.82
C ALA A 77 -5.47 5.76 -12.73
N GLU A 78 -4.15 5.69 -12.73
CA GLU A 78 -3.41 4.56 -13.26
C GLU A 78 -2.75 3.82 -12.09
N LEU A 79 -2.92 2.51 -12.05
CA LEU A 79 -2.32 1.67 -11.02
C LEU A 79 -1.12 0.91 -11.61
N ILE A 80 0.06 1.18 -11.06
CA ILE A 80 1.31 0.51 -11.44
C ILE A 80 1.89 -0.25 -10.26
N GLY A 81 2.62 -1.32 -10.55
CA GLY A 81 3.37 -2.06 -9.55
C GLY A 81 4.82 -1.59 -9.46
N LEU A 82 5.50 -2.12 -8.46
CA LEU A 82 6.91 -1.83 -8.21
C LEU A 82 7.69 -3.14 -8.12
N ALA A 83 8.73 -3.24 -8.95
CA ALA A 83 9.74 -4.27 -8.88
C ALA A 83 10.85 -3.78 -7.95
N ALA A 84 10.94 -4.41 -6.78
CA ALA A 84 12.01 -4.20 -5.82
C ALA A 84 12.36 -5.54 -5.16
N GLU A 85 13.65 -5.84 -5.08
CA GLU A 85 14.16 -6.99 -4.35
C GLU A 85 13.76 -6.87 -2.87
N ASN A 86 13.31 -7.97 -2.27
CA ASN A 86 12.91 -8.03 -0.86
C ASN A 86 11.90 -6.93 -0.44
N LYS A 87 11.05 -6.43 -1.35
CA LYS A 87 10.06 -5.37 -1.07
C LYS A 87 9.15 -5.64 0.13
N ARG A 88 8.91 -6.93 0.44
CA ARG A 88 8.10 -7.38 1.58
C ARG A 88 8.85 -7.41 2.92
N GLN A 89 10.17 -7.38 2.90
CA GLN A 89 10.99 -7.42 4.12
C GLN A 89 11.41 -6.03 4.59
N TRP A 90 11.61 -5.08 3.67
CA TRP A 90 12.27 -3.81 3.99
C TRP A 90 11.33 -2.68 4.40
N GLY A 91 10.00 -2.87 4.30
CA GLY A 91 9.04 -1.84 4.70
C GLY A 91 9.19 -0.55 3.88
N LEU A 92 9.41 -0.70 2.57
CA LEU A 92 9.61 0.42 1.65
C LEU A 92 8.43 1.40 1.70
N GLY A 93 8.74 2.68 1.75
CA GLY A 93 7.75 3.76 1.68
C GLY A 93 7.86 4.61 0.41
N LEU A 94 6.90 5.53 0.25
CA LEU A 94 6.82 6.40 -0.92
C LEU A 94 8.01 7.37 -1.02
N SER A 95 8.55 7.81 0.13
CA SER A 95 9.77 8.61 0.18
C SER A 95 10.99 7.90 -0.40
N ASP A 96 11.06 6.56 -0.26
CA ASP A 96 12.16 5.77 -0.81
C ASP A 96 12.10 5.69 -2.34
N PHE A 97 10.90 5.79 -2.92
CA PHE A 97 10.70 5.72 -4.37
C PHE A 97 11.10 6.99 -5.10
N VAL A 98 11.08 8.12 -4.40
CA VAL A 98 11.47 9.42 -4.95
C VAL A 98 12.90 9.81 -4.61
N ASN A 99 13.55 9.07 -3.72
CA ASN A 99 14.93 9.33 -3.36
C ASN A 99 15.83 9.02 -4.56
N ARG A 100 16.63 10.01 -4.98
CA ARG A 100 17.54 9.87 -6.12
C ARG A 100 18.69 8.90 -5.85
N GLY A 101 18.91 8.51 -4.59
CA GLY A 101 20.03 7.68 -4.18
C GLY A 101 21.35 8.44 -4.32
N THR A 102 22.10 8.57 -3.25
CA THR A 102 23.47 9.09 -3.31
C THR A 102 24.49 7.97 -3.52
N SER A 103 24.05 6.73 -3.61
CA SER A 103 24.87 5.53 -3.73
C SER A 103 24.46 4.72 -4.97
N PRO A 104 25.39 4.12 -5.72
CA PRO A 104 25.08 3.26 -6.85
C PRO A 104 24.43 1.94 -6.42
N TYR A 105 24.47 1.64 -5.11
CA TYR A 105 23.78 0.54 -4.44
C TYR A 105 22.40 0.94 -3.92
N SER A 106 21.98 2.19 -4.14
CA SER A 106 20.60 2.61 -3.84
C SER A 106 19.62 1.76 -4.64
N LEU A 107 18.48 1.45 -4.00
CA LEU A 107 17.46 0.56 -4.53
C LEU A 107 17.05 1.01 -5.94
N ARG A 108 17.38 0.21 -6.97
CA ARG A 108 16.96 0.51 -8.33
C ARG A 108 15.51 0.10 -8.50
N LEU A 109 14.60 0.98 -8.09
CA LEU A 109 13.18 0.78 -8.29
C LEU A 109 12.85 0.84 -9.77
N ALA A 110 12.21 -0.22 -10.24
CA ALA A 110 11.61 -0.28 -11.56
C ALA A 110 10.10 -0.46 -11.42
N GLU A 111 9.39 -0.04 -12.46
CA GLU A 111 8.00 -0.42 -12.62
C GLU A 111 7.89 -1.95 -12.76
N GLY A 112 6.85 -2.52 -12.17
CA GLY A 112 6.62 -3.96 -12.16
C GLY A 112 5.14 -4.31 -12.06
N PRO A 113 4.81 -5.59 -11.87
CA PRO A 113 3.43 -6.01 -11.67
C PRO A 113 2.90 -5.52 -10.32
N VAL A 114 1.61 -5.20 -10.29
CA VAL A 114 0.89 -4.88 -9.07
C VAL A 114 0.69 -6.18 -8.28
N ASP A 115 1.00 -6.17 -6.99
CA ASP A 115 0.74 -7.32 -6.13
C ASP A 115 -0.69 -7.22 -5.59
N TYR A 116 -1.46 -8.29 -5.73
CA TYR A 116 -2.79 -8.43 -5.15
C TYR A 116 -2.83 -9.57 -4.13
N VAL A 117 -3.77 -9.47 -3.19
CA VAL A 117 -4.16 -10.54 -2.27
C VAL A 117 -5.67 -10.70 -2.30
N ASN A 118 -6.17 -11.93 -2.17
CA ASN A 118 -7.60 -12.20 -2.21
C ASN A 118 -8.23 -12.14 -0.82
N PHE A 119 -9.23 -11.26 -0.67
CA PHE A 119 -10.14 -11.25 0.47
C PHE A 119 -11.41 -12.04 0.15
N HIS A 120 -11.73 -13.02 0.98
CA HIS A 120 -12.96 -13.80 0.90
C HIS A 120 -14.04 -13.11 1.74
N LEU A 121 -15.09 -12.66 1.08
CA LEU A 121 -16.23 -11.94 1.64
C LEU A 121 -17.44 -12.89 1.80
N ASP A 122 -18.60 -12.33 2.16
CA ASP A 122 -19.83 -13.10 2.25
C ASP A 122 -20.29 -13.68 0.90
N GLY A 123 -20.95 -14.83 0.95
CA GLY A 123 -21.56 -15.46 -0.24
C GLY A 123 -20.55 -15.89 -1.30
N ASP A 124 -19.40 -16.44 -0.88
CA ASP A 124 -18.30 -16.92 -1.73
C ASP A 124 -17.67 -15.85 -2.63
N ARG A 125 -17.98 -14.56 -2.37
CA ARG A 125 -17.38 -13.45 -3.11
C ARG A 125 -15.91 -13.32 -2.76
N VAL A 126 -15.08 -13.13 -3.79
CA VAL A 126 -13.65 -12.86 -3.63
C VAL A 126 -13.37 -11.45 -4.15
N LEU A 127 -12.74 -10.64 -3.31
CA LEU A 127 -12.27 -9.30 -3.64
C LEU A 127 -10.74 -9.32 -3.76
N PRO A 128 -10.17 -9.13 -4.96
CA PRO A 128 -8.76 -8.83 -5.11
C PRO A 128 -8.46 -7.46 -4.50
N VAL A 129 -7.49 -7.41 -3.59
CA VAL A 129 -7.09 -6.23 -2.85
C VAL A 129 -5.63 -5.94 -3.15
N VAL A 130 -5.29 -4.68 -3.44
CA VAL A 130 -3.90 -4.29 -3.66
C VAL A 130 -3.09 -4.54 -2.39
N GLN A 131 -2.07 -5.37 -2.53
CA GLN A 131 -1.08 -5.66 -1.50
C GLN A 131 0.15 -4.76 -1.64
N PHE A 132 0.51 -4.39 -2.85
CA PHE A 132 1.62 -3.47 -3.12
C PHE A 132 1.43 -2.81 -4.48
N GLY A 133 1.12 -1.52 -4.48
CA GLY A 133 0.81 -0.80 -5.72
C GLY A 133 0.85 0.71 -5.55
N LEU A 134 1.08 1.41 -6.66
CA LEU A 134 1.21 2.86 -6.74
C LEU A 134 0.14 3.40 -7.68
N TYR A 135 -0.77 4.21 -7.14
CA TYR A 135 -1.81 4.90 -7.89
C TYR A 135 -1.31 6.29 -8.29
N LEU A 136 -1.27 6.53 -9.60
CA LEU A 136 -1.03 7.84 -10.20
C LEU A 136 -2.41 8.45 -10.47
N VAL A 137 -2.88 9.23 -9.50
CA VAL A 137 -4.24 9.78 -9.49
C VAL A 137 -4.24 11.20 -10.05
N LYS A 138 -5.28 11.56 -10.80
CA LYS A 138 -5.67 12.94 -11.07
C LYS A 138 -7.10 13.14 -10.60
N ALA A 139 -7.29 13.95 -9.56
CA ALA A 139 -8.58 14.31 -9.01
C ALA A 139 -8.91 15.75 -9.42
N ASP A 140 -9.94 15.95 -10.23
CA ASP A 140 -10.33 17.26 -10.78
C ASP A 140 -9.17 18.00 -11.46
N GLY A 141 -8.31 17.23 -12.15
CA GLY A 141 -7.11 17.73 -12.82
C GLY A 141 -5.90 17.94 -11.90
N VAL A 142 -6.03 17.79 -10.58
CA VAL A 142 -4.94 17.90 -9.61
C VAL A 142 -4.25 16.55 -9.46
N PRO A 143 -2.94 16.43 -9.78
CA PRO A 143 -2.23 15.16 -9.68
C PRO A 143 -1.82 14.84 -8.25
N LEU A 144 -1.95 13.57 -7.87
CA LEU A 144 -1.37 13.01 -6.65
C LEU A 144 -0.84 11.59 -6.83
N ILE A 145 0.14 11.31 -5.98
CA ILE A 145 0.76 10.08 -5.53
C ILE A 145 -0.03 9.27 -4.50
N ALA A 146 -0.56 8.07 -4.73
CA ALA A 146 -1.04 7.23 -3.60
C ALA A 146 -0.41 5.84 -3.65
N PHE A 147 0.49 5.57 -2.72
CA PHE A 147 1.11 4.26 -2.53
C PHE A 147 0.33 3.44 -1.52
N VAL A 148 -0.08 2.24 -1.91
CA VAL A 148 -0.76 1.27 -1.04
C VAL A 148 0.18 0.12 -0.76
N SER A 149 0.43 -0.13 0.53
CA SER A 149 1.11 -1.33 1.01
C SER A 149 0.23 -2.05 2.02
N GLY A 150 -0.08 -3.31 1.73
CA GLY A 150 -0.81 -4.18 2.63
C GLY A 150 0.04 -4.60 3.85
N PRO A 151 -0.59 -5.25 4.84
CA PRO A 151 0.07 -5.69 6.06
C PRO A 151 1.25 -6.61 5.79
N ASN A 152 2.40 -6.31 6.39
CA ASN A 152 3.58 -7.17 6.30
C ASN A 152 3.38 -8.45 7.12
N GLU A 153 3.33 -9.61 6.46
CA GLU A 153 3.14 -10.91 7.12
C GLU A 153 4.35 -11.36 7.96
N ASN A 154 5.54 -10.81 7.69
CA ASN A 154 6.71 -11.06 8.52
C ASN A 154 6.62 -10.36 9.88
N MET A 155 5.76 -9.35 10.00
CA MET A 155 5.46 -8.72 11.27
C MET A 155 4.39 -9.52 12.00
N GLY A 156 4.49 -9.56 13.33
CA GLY A 156 3.51 -10.28 14.15
C GLY A 156 2.08 -9.81 13.87
N PRO A 157 1.04 -10.65 14.11
CA PRO A 157 -0.35 -10.35 13.74
C PRO A 157 -0.89 -9.01 14.28
N ARG A 158 -0.36 -8.54 15.41
CA ARG A 158 -0.74 -7.27 16.05
C ARG A 158 -0.07 -6.03 15.47
N GLN A 159 1.04 -6.20 14.76
CA GLN A 159 1.89 -5.11 14.24
C GLN A 159 1.68 -4.89 12.75
N ALA A 160 1.18 -5.88 12.03
CA ALA A 160 0.93 -5.78 10.61
C ALA A 160 -0.27 -4.86 10.32
N ARG A 161 0.00 -3.67 9.77
CA ARG A 161 -0.98 -2.67 9.34
C ARG A 161 -1.00 -2.53 7.83
N ALA A 162 -2.17 -2.31 7.25
CA ALA A 162 -2.25 -1.77 5.90
C ALA A 162 -1.89 -0.28 5.96
N ARG A 163 -1.29 0.27 4.91
CA ARG A 163 -0.81 1.64 4.90
C ARG A 163 -1.03 2.29 3.55
N VAL A 164 -1.40 3.56 3.59
CA VAL A 164 -1.49 4.43 2.42
C VAL A 164 -0.55 5.60 2.64
N GLU A 165 0.35 5.83 1.68
CA GLU A 165 1.19 7.00 1.64
C GLU A 165 0.84 7.88 0.46
N VAL A 166 0.69 9.17 0.70
CA VAL A 166 0.16 10.12 -0.28
C VAL A 166 1.14 11.25 -0.48
N MET A 167 1.44 11.57 -1.74
CA MET A 167 2.30 12.68 -2.13
C MET A 167 1.59 13.57 -3.13
N ALA A 168 1.59 14.88 -2.91
CA ALA A 168 1.07 15.86 -3.84
C ALA A 168 1.90 17.14 -3.77
N ALA A 169 1.77 17.99 -4.78
CA ALA A 169 2.45 19.29 -4.80
C ALA A 169 2.06 20.14 -3.59
N GLU A 170 0.75 20.19 -3.29
CA GLU A 170 0.20 20.83 -2.10
C GLU A 170 -0.15 19.80 -1.03
N ARG A 171 0.37 19.98 0.19
CA ARG A 171 0.11 19.08 1.31
C ARG A 171 -1.38 18.88 1.59
N SER A 172 -2.17 19.94 1.47
CA SER A 172 -3.63 19.91 1.69
C SER A 172 -4.38 19.00 0.70
N THR A 173 -3.80 18.73 -0.48
CA THR A 173 -4.37 17.78 -1.46
C THR A 173 -4.22 16.35 -0.94
N ALA A 174 -3.05 16.01 -0.39
CA ALA A 174 -2.82 14.70 0.22
C ALA A 174 -3.70 14.50 1.47
N GLU A 175 -3.86 15.53 2.31
CA GLU A 175 -4.73 15.47 3.50
C GLU A 175 -6.19 15.23 3.12
N ARG A 176 -6.68 15.95 2.11
CA ARG A 176 -8.05 15.78 1.59
C ARG A 176 -8.26 14.36 1.06
N PHE A 177 -7.33 13.85 0.26
CA PHE A 177 -7.41 12.49 -0.26
C PHE A 177 -7.51 11.45 0.86
N VAL A 178 -6.68 11.56 1.91
CA VAL A 178 -6.76 10.63 3.07
C VAL A 178 -8.11 10.73 3.78
N ALA A 179 -8.63 11.94 3.96
CA ALA A 179 -9.95 12.15 4.57
C ALA A 179 -11.08 11.55 3.71
N ASP A 180 -11.05 11.76 2.40
CA ASP A 180 -12.04 11.24 1.45
C ASP A 180 -12.03 9.71 1.43
N ILE A 181 -10.84 9.09 1.35
CA ILE A 181 -10.70 7.64 1.40
C ILE A 181 -11.22 7.08 2.72
N THR A 182 -10.90 7.71 3.85
CA THR A 182 -11.39 7.27 5.17
C THR A 182 -12.92 7.36 5.26
N GLY A 183 -13.52 8.41 4.69
CA GLY A 183 -14.97 8.55 4.57
C GLY A 183 -15.58 7.44 3.72
N LEU A 184 -15.01 7.17 2.54
CA LEU A 184 -15.46 6.12 1.62
C LEU A 184 -15.28 4.71 2.21
N MET A 185 -14.24 4.47 3.02
CA MET A 185 -14.08 3.21 3.76
C MET A 185 -15.23 2.97 4.73
N ALA A 186 -15.73 4.02 5.38
CA ALA A 186 -16.88 3.93 6.26
C ALA A 186 -18.19 3.75 5.47
N GLU A 187 -18.36 4.47 4.37
CA GLU A 187 -19.54 4.41 3.50
C GLU A 187 -19.70 3.02 2.85
N HIS A 188 -18.65 2.53 2.19
CA HIS A 188 -18.64 1.28 1.42
C HIS A 188 -18.16 0.07 2.23
N ASN A 189 -18.23 0.13 3.56
CA ASN A 189 -17.69 -0.90 4.44
C ASN A 189 -18.25 -2.30 4.11
N VAL A 190 -17.38 -3.23 3.72
CA VAL A 190 -17.74 -4.58 3.26
C VAL A 190 -18.36 -5.45 4.36
N TYR A 191 -18.17 -5.09 5.62
CA TYR A 191 -18.76 -5.79 6.78
C TYR A 191 -20.14 -5.25 7.15
N ARG A 192 -20.56 -4.12 6.57
CA ARG A 192 -21.84 -3.47 6.89
C ARG A 192 -23.00 -4.39 6.54
N GLY A 193 -23.90 -4.59 7.51
CA GLY A 193 -25.08 -5.44 7.37
C GLY A 193 -24.77 -6.93 7.28
N LYS A 194 -23.54 -7.35 7.57
CA LYS A 194 -23.12 -8.77 7.60
C LYS A 194 -23.02 -9.26 9.03
N ILE A 195 -23.29 -10.56 9.22
CA ILE A 195 -22.99 -11.24 10.48
C ILE A 195 -21.58 -11.78 10.39
N VAL A 196 -20.73 -11.31 11.30
CA VAL A 196 -19.33 -11.70 11.38
C VAL A 196 -18.98 -12.14 12.79
N SER A 197 -18.16 -13.18 12.90
CA SER A 197 -17.50 -13.53 14.16
C SER A 197 -16.06 -13.04 14.13
N LEU A 198 -15.62 -12.49 15.25
CA LEU A 198 -14.22 -12.12 15.50
C LEU A 198 -13.58 -13.20 16.37
N GLY A 199 -12.50 -13.81 15.89
CA GLY A 199 -11.84 -14.90 16.62
C GLY A 199 -10.31 -14.87 16.41
N PRO A 200 -9.54 -15.43 17.36
CA PRO A 200 -8.12 -15.64 17.16
C PRO A 200 -7.90 -16.52 15.92
N GLN A 201 -6.87 -16.18 15.16
CA GLN A 201 -6.43 -16.76 13.89
C GLN A 201 -6.97 -18.18 13.65
N GLN A 202 -8.10 -18.26 12.95
CA GLN A 202 -8.69 -19.53 12.56
C GLN A 202 -8.10 -19.94 11.21
N PHE A 203 -7.95 -21.25 10.98
CA PHE A 203 -7.52 -21.78 9.69
C PHE A 203 -8.53 -21.34 8.62
N GLY A 204 -8.12 -20.42 7.75
CA GLY A 204 -8.94 -19.84 6.71
C GLY A 204 -8.09 -19.33 5.55
N PHE A 205 -8.70 -19.16 4.38
CA PHE A 205 -8.01 -18.66 3.19
C PHE A 205 -7.95 -17.13 3.20
N GLY A 206 -6.79 -16.58 2.88
CA GLY A 206 -6.57 -15.13 2.74
C GLY A 206 -6.17 -14.39 4.03
N PRO A 207 -5.89 -13.08 3.93
CA PRO A 207 -5.33 -12.25 5.00
C PRO A 207 -6.32 -11.92 6.13
N GLN A 208 -7.63 -12.14 5.93
CA GLN A 208 -8.70 -11.93 6.92
C GLN A 208 -8.80 -13.04 7.99
N THR A 209 -7.68 -13.45 8.58
CA THR A 209 -7.64 -14.59 9.53
C THR A 209 -8.44 -14.40 10.83
N ILE A 210 -8.95 -13.19 11.09
CA ILE A 210 -9.71 -12.84 12.28
C ILE A 210 -11.22 -12.67 12.04
N ILE A 211 -11.68 -12.57 10.78
CA ILE A 211 -13.09 -12.34 10.44
C ILE A 211 -13.64 -13.56 9.71
N THR A 212 -14.74 -14.11 10.24
CA THR A 212 -15.51 -15.15 9.56
C THR A 212 -16.90 -14.65 9.25
N PHE A 213 -17.30 -14.71 7.99
CA PHE A 213 -18.66 -14.39 7.55
C PHE A 213 -19.60 -15.56 7.83
N HIS A 214 -20.77 -15.26 8.38
CA HIS A 214 -21.81 -16.25 8.63
C HIS A 214 -23.03 -15.99 7.77
N ARG A 215 -23.59 -17.06 7.22
CA ARG A 215 -24.92 -17.05 6.62
C ARG A 215 -25.93 -17.47 7.68
N LEU A 216 -26.68 -16.50 8.20
CA LEU A 216 -27.81 -16.84 9.06
C LEU A 216 -28.91 -17.48 8.19
N PRO A 217 -29.49 -18.61 8.65
CA PRO A 217 -30.75 -19.08 8.10
C PRO A 217 -31.80 -17.98 8.19
N LYS A 218 -32.74 -17.97 7.26
CA LYS A 218 -33.89 -17.05 7.36
C LYS A 218 -34.77 -17.55 8.50
N VAL A 219 -34.67 -16.91 9.67
CA VAL A 219 -35.46 -17.24 10.87
C VAL A 219 -36.70 -16.33 10.89
N MET A 220 -37.89 -16.90 10.84
CA MET A 220 -39.15 -16.19 11.07
C MET A 220 -39.40 -16.03 12.57
N ARG A 221 -40.25 -15.06 12.96
CA ARG A 221 -40.60 -14.87 14.38
C ARG A 221 -41.18 -16.14 15.01
N ASP A 222 -41.92 -16.91 14.21
CA ASP A 222 -42.55 -18.17 14.63
C ASP A 222 -41.54 -19.32 14.81
N ASP A 223 -40.30 -19.18 14.30
CA ASP A 223 -39.23 -20.17 14.48
C ASP A 223 -38.49 -20.01 15.83
N VAL A 224 -38.79 -18.93 16.58
CA VAL A 224 -38.12 -18.59 17.84
C VAL A 224 -38.97 -19.03 19.03
N ILE A 225 -38.66 -20.22 19.57
CA ILE A 225 -39.33 -20.75 20.77
C ILE A 225 -38.70 -20.10 22.01
N LEU A 226 -39.32 -19.05 22.53
CA LEU A 226 -38.97 -18.40 23.79
C LEU A 226 -40.21 -18.31 24.72
N PRO A 227 -40.01 -18.19 26.04
CA PRO A 227 -41.12 -17.90 26.95
C PRO A 227 -41.89 -16.65 26.53
N SER A 228 -43.20 -16.65 26.77
CA SER A 228 -44.08 -15.55 26.38
C SER A 228 -43.63 -14.21 26.98
N GLY A 229 -43.67 -13.15 26.16
CA GLY A 229 -43.28 -11.80 26.56
C GLY A 229 -41.78 -11.51 26.63
N VAL A 230 -40.90 -12.49 26.33
CA VAL A 230 -39.44 -12.25 26.25
C VAL A 230 -39.06 -11.53 24.95
N LEU A 231 -39.64 -11.93 23.82
CA LEU A 231 -39.42 -11.32 22.50
C LEU A 231 -39.92 -9.88 22.39
N ASP A 232 -40.87 -9.48 23.24
CA ASP A 232 -41.44 -8.13 23.23
C ASP A 232 -40.60 -7.12 24.03
N ARG A 233 -39.51 -7.58 24.68
CA ARG A 233 -38.61 -6.76 25.52
C ARG A 233 -37.28 -6.43 24.85
N ILE A 234 -37.05 -6.88 23.62
CA ILE A 234 -35.80 -6.75 22.86
C ILE A 234 -36.11 -5.94 21.59
#